data_AF-A0A6L8MCK2-F1
#
_entry.id   AF-A0A6L8MCK2-F1
#
_cell.length_a   1.000
_cell.length_b   1.000
_cell.length_c   1.000
_cell.angle_alpha   90.00
_cell.angle_beta   90.00
_cell.angle_gamma   90.00
#
_symmetry.space_group_name_H-M   'P 1'
#
loop_
_entity.id
_entity.type
_entity.pdbx_description
1 polymer ?
#
loop_
_entity_poly.entity_id
_entity_poly.type
_entity_poly.pdbx_seq_one_letter_code
_entity_poly.pdbx_strand_id
1 'polypeptide(L)'
;MSDAARIRARLLAALNHDLRAPLARIATQVRTGWADLAMLESEVTRQLEWLSDLQECARFELQPPELAVAPAYLHALVRHVPLDGELPALALLDARRLTQVLARLRAHSGGQLAVQSWRVGDEVRLRFAAGTPDGPWCDVTASLDDQRILPGVMVAAHLVRAMGGRLQCSGDGLRFEIRAPLADERDAMPPTPHFDWPEPFGAGRAILLLEPHQPMQDYLSEILESAEFDVQYEPEDREPALILCADESVWDIWPREAAPPVLLHALLPPARPDDFVEVLYKPAPPALLLSALRRRLQIRL
;
A
#
# COMPACT_ATOMS: atom_id res chain seq x y z
N MET A 1 -33.63 18.17 -17.53
CA MET A 1 -33.47 17.49 -16.23
C MET A 1 -32.00 17.56 -15.86
N SER A 2 -31.65 18.07 -14.68
CA SER A 2 -30.23 18.23 -14.30
C SER A 2 -29.53 16.88 -14.20
N ASP A 3 -28.26 16.81 -14.59
CA ASP A 3 -27.45 15.59 -14.47
C ASP A 3 -27.49 15.00 -13.05
N ALA A 4 -27.51 15.86 -12.03
CA ALA A 4 -27.68 15.47 -10.64
C ALA A 4 -28.98 14.69 -10.34
N ALA A 5 -30.10 15.04 -10.98
CA ALA A 5 -31.37 14.33 -10.79
C ALA A 5 -31.34 12.93 -11.44
N ARG A 6 -30.64 12.81 -12.57
CA ARG A 6 -30.44 11.54 -13.29
C ARG A 6 -29.51 10.60 -12.53
N ILE A 7 -28.39 11.11 -12.03
CA ILE A 7 -27.46 10.37 -11.17
C ILE A 7 -28.17 9.88 -9.91
N ARG A 8 -28.93 10.75 -9.23
CA ARG A 8 -29.69 10.39 -8.03
C ARG A 8 -30.70 9.28 -8.28
N ALA A 9 -31.45 9.33 -9.38
CA ALA A 9 -32.43 8.30 -9.73
C ALA A 9 -31.76 6.93 -9.97
N ARG A 10 -30.58 6.91 -10.62
CA ARG A 10 -29.80 5.70 -10.85
C ARG A 10 -29.20 5.13 -9.57
N LEU A 11 -28.64 5.97 -8.70
CA LEU A 11 -28.16 5.55 -7.38
C LEU A 11 -29.28 4.89 -6.57
N LEU A 12 -30.48 5.48 -6.56
CA LEU A 12 -31.64 4.90 -5.88
C LEU A 12 -32.08 3.56 -6.49
N ALA A 13 -31.97 3.39 -7.80
CA ALA A 13 -32.27 2.13 -8.47
C ALA A 13 -31.21 1.05 -8.13
N ALA A 14 -29.92 1.39 -8.19
CA ALA A 14 -28.81 0.51 -7.85
C ALA A 14 -28.89 0.07 -6.38
N LEU A 15 -29.09 1.02 -5.45
CA LEU A 15 -29.28 0.73 -4.03
C LEU A 15 -30.45 -0.23 -3.80
N ASN A 16 -31.60 0.01 -4.43
CA ASN A 16 -32.77 -0.87 -4.25
C ASN A 16 -32.58 -2.27 -4.83
N HIS A 17 -31.93 -2.39 -5.98
CA HIS A 17 -31.71 -3.68 -6.62
C HIS A 17 -30.62 -4.49 -5.91
N ASP A 18 -29.46 -3.86 -5.67
CA ASP A 18 -28.25 -4.56 -5.23
C ASP A 18 -28.16 -4.74 -3.72
N LEU A 19 -28.88 -3.97 -2.90
CA LEU A 19 -29.00 -4.25 -1.46
C LEU A 19 -30.03 -5.34 -1.15
N ARG A 20 -31.06 -5.48 -1.97
CA ARG A 20 -32.18 -6.38 -1.67
C ARG A 20 -31.77 -7.84 -1.70
N ALA A 21 -30.94 -8.25 -2.66
CA ALA A 21 -30.44 -9.61 -2.77
C ALA A 21 -29.54 -10.05 -1.58
N PRO A 22 -28.48 -9.31 -1.20
CA PRO A 22 -27.65 -9.68 -0.05
C PRO A 22 -28.39 -9.61 1.28
N LEU A 23 -29.26 -8.60 1.50
CA LEU A 23 -30.10 -8.54 2.70
C LEU A 23 -31.06 -9.74 2.78
N ALA A 24 -31.61 -10.19 1.65
CA ALA A 24 -32.44 -11.40 1.60
C ALA A 24 -31.62 -12.68 1.89
N ARG A 25 -30.36 -12.75 1.45
CA ARG A 25 -29.45 -13.87 1.78
C ARG A 25 -29.13 -13.91 3.28
N ILE A 26 -28.73 -12.77 3.86
CA ILE A 26 -28.47 -12.63 5.30
C ILE A 26 -29.72 -13.02 6.10
N ALA A 27 -30.89 -12.47 5.76
CA ALA A 27 -32.15 -12.77 6.43
C ALA A 27 -32.55 -14.26 6.31
N THR A 28 -32.18 -14.93 5.22
CA THR A 28 -32.44 -16.35 5.03
C THR A 28 -31.51 -17.21 5.88
N GLN A 29 -30.21 -16.89 5.92
CA GLN A 29 -29.20 -17.61 6.71
C GLN A 29 -29.42 -17.46 8.23
N VAL A 30 -29.81 -16.27 8.68
CA VAL A 30 -30.19 -16.03 10.08
C VAL A 30 -31.42 -16.86 10.46
N ARG A 31 -32.42 -16.95 9.55
CA ARG A 31 -33.67 -17.66 9.78
C ARG A 31 -33.55 -19.19 9.75
N THR A 32 -32.58 -19.74 9.00
CA THR A 32 -32.36 -21.19 8.97
C THR A 32 -31.57 -21.70 10.18
N GLY A 33 -31.01 -20.83 11.02
CA GLY A 33 -30.31 -21.19 12.26
C GLY A 33 -28.90 -21.77 12.06
N TRP A 34 -28.39 -21.78 10.83
CA TRP A 34 -27.05 -22.26 10.43
C TRP A 34 -26.20 -21.08 9.98
N ALA A 35 -26.14 -20.05 10.82
CA ALA A 35 -25.40 -18.84 10.55
C ALA A 35 -23.93 -19.06 10.94
N ASP A 36 -23.07 -19.31 9.95
CA ASP A 36 -21.64 -19.08 10.12
C ASP A 36 -21.42 -17.57 10.27
N LEU A 37 -21.13 -17.13 11.49
CA LEU A 37 -20.96 -15.73 11.84
C LEU A 37 -19.83 -15.08 11.04
N ALA A 38 -18.75 -15.80 10.74
CA ALA A 38 -17.63 -15.26 9.98
C ALA A 38 -18.01 -15.00 8.51
N MET A 39 -18.82 -15.89 7.93
CA MET A 39 -19.32 -15.71 6.56
C MET A 39 -20.35 -14.56 6.49
N LEU A 40 -21.23 -14.43 7.49
CA LEU A 40 -22.14 -13.30 7.60
C LEU A 40 -21.39 -11.97 7.75
N GLU A 41 -20.38 -11.92 8.60
CA GLU A 41 -19.53 -10.72 8.78
C GLU A 41 -18.81 -10.35 7.49
N SER A 42 -18.28 -11.33 6.76
CA SER A 42 -17.66 -11.12 5.45
C SER A 42 -18.65 -10.57 4.42
N GLU A 43 -19.88 -11.10 4.37
CA GLU A 43 -20.92 -10.59 3.48
C GLU A 43 -21.30 -9.15 3.82
N VAL A 44 -21.51 -8.84 5.10
CA VAL A 44 -21.86 -7.50 5.57
C VAL A 44 -20.74 -6.51 5.25
N THR A 45 -19.49 -6.86 5.55
CA THR A 45 -18.32 -6.03 5.23
C THR A 45 -18.25 -5.73 3.75
N ARG A 46 -18.40 -6.75 2.89
CA ARG A 46 -18.41 -6.59 1.44
C ARG A 46 -19.55 -5.67 0.95
N GLN A 47 -20.73 -5.73 1.57
CA GLN A 47 -21.83 -4.82 1.23
C GLN A 47 -21.55 -3.37 1.64
N LEU A 48 -20.94 -3.15 2.80
CA LEU A 48 -20.55 -1.82 3.26
C LEU A 48 -19.46 -1.22 2.35
N GLU A 49 -18.49 -2.03 1.92
CA GLU A 49 -17.48 -1.62 0.94
C GLU A 49 -18.12 -1.25 -0.40
N TRP A 50 -19.05 -2.08 -0.91
CA TRP A 50 -19.77 -1.79 -2.15
C TRP A 50 -20.56 -0.49 -2.08
N LEU A 51 -21.23 -0.22 -0.95
CA LEU A 51 -21.95 1.04 -0.71
C LEU A 51 -21.01 2.25 -0.66
N SER A 52 -19.89 2.11 0.03
CA SER A 52 -18.86 3.16 0.10
C SER A 52 -18.32 3.47 -1.29
N ASP A 53 -18.01 2.45 -2.09
CA ASP A 53 -17.56 2.63 -3.47
C ASP A 53 -18.62 3.29 -4.34
N LEU A 54 -19.90 2.94 -4.18
CA LEU A 54 -20.99 3.57 -4.94
C LEU A 54 -21.11 5.06 -4.60
N GLN A 55 -20.98 5.43 -3.33
CA GLN A 55 -20.95 6.82 -2.90
C GLN A 55 -19.73 7.56 -3.46
N GLU A 56 -18.55 6.92 -3.48
CA GLU A 56 -17.36 7.49 -4.10
C GLU A 56 -17.52 7.70 -5.61
N CYS A 57 -18.10 6.75 -6.33
CA CYS A 57 -18.44 6.90 -7.75
C CYS A 57 -19.34 8.11 -7.98
N ALA A 58 -20.42 8.23 -7.21
CA ALA A 58 -21.32 9.38 -7.31
C ALA A 58 -20.61 10.71 -7.13
N ARG A 59 -19.66 10.77 -6.19
CA ARG A 59 -18.81 11.95 -5.98
C ARG A 59 -17.89 12.19 -7.18
N PHE A 60 -17.25 11.15 -7.70
CA PHE A 60 -16.30 11.26 -8.82
C PHE A 60 -16.94 11.57 -10.18
N GLU A 61 -18.23 11.27 -10.36
CA GLU A 61 -18.98 11.77 -11.52
C GLU A 61 -19.23 13.27 -11.47
N LEU A 62 -19.36 13.86 -10.27
CA LEU A 62 -19.57 15.29 -10.10
C LEU A 62 -18.26 16.07 -10.08
N GLN A 63 -17.23 15.52 -9.45
CA GLN A 63 -15.91 16.15 -9.31
C GLN A 63 -14.81 15.09 -9.42
N PRO A 64 -13.87 15.22 -10.37
CA PRO A 64 -12.73 14.32 -10.46
C PRO A 64 -11.95 14.23 -9.15
N PRO A 65 -11.38 13.06 -8.82
CA PRO A 65 -10.59 12.90 -7.60
C PRO A 65 -9.36 13.82 -7.63
N GLU A 66 -9.16 14.55 -6.54
CA GLU A 66 -7.93 15.31 -6.30
C GLU A 66 -6.79 14.37 -5.89
N LEU A 67 -5.63 14.59 -6.52
CA LEU A 67 -4.40 13.84 -6.25
C LEU A 67 -3.46 14.68 -5.39
N ALA A 68 -2.87 14.04 -4.37
CA ALA A 68 -1.77 14.59 -3.60
C ALA A 68 -0.48 13.92 -4.07
N VAL A 69 0.09 14.42 -5.16
CA VAL A 69 1.33 13.89 -5.74
C VAL A 69 2.51 14.24 -4.84
N ALA A 70 3.27 13.23 -4.43
CA ALA A 70 4.48 13.37 -3.62
C ALA A 70 5.47 12.25 -3.98
N PRO A 71 6.76 12.37 -3.59
CA PRO A 71 7.70 11.27 -3.70
C PRO A 71 7.20 10.04 -2.93
N ALA A 72 7.03 8.94 -3.64
CA ALA A 72 6.52 7.69 -3.10
C ALA A 72 7.54 6.58 -3.29
N TYR A 73 7.81 5.85 -2.20
CA TYR A 73 8.71 4.71 -2.22
C TYR A 73 8.05 3.49 -2.89
N LEU A 74 8.55 3.11 -4.07
CA LEU A 74 7.89 2.14 -4.93
C LEU A 74 8.01 0.70 -4.40
N HIS A 75 9.16 0.33 -3.84
CA HIS A 75 9.37 -1.01 -3.28
C HIS A 75 8.42 -1.31 -2.11
N ALA A 76 8.12 -0.31 -1.26
CA ALA A 76 7.10 -0.46 -0.22
C ALA A 76 5.68 -0.63 -0.77
N LEU A 77 5.34 0.02 -1.88
CA LEU A 77 4.03 -0.07 -2.53
C LEU A 77 3.78 -1.46 -3.15
N VAL A 78 4.82 -2.06 -3.75
CA VAL A 78 4.67 -3.33 -4.49
C VAL A 78 5.21 -4.55 -3.74
N ARG A 79 5.66 -4.41 -2.48
CA ARG A 79 6.25 -5.51 -1.66
C ARG A 79 5.43 -6.81 -1.58
N HIS A 80 4.12 -6.75 -1.81
CA HIS A 80 3.21 -7.91 -1.79
C HIS A 80 2.64 -8.21 -3.18
N VAL A 81 3.39 -7.85 -4.24
CA VAL A 81 3.02 -8.02 -5.63
C VAL A 81 4.24 -8.59 -6.37
N PRO A 82 4.09 -9.68 -7.14
CA PRO A 82 5.10 -10.11 -8.09
C PRO A 82 5.49 -8.95 -9.01
N LEU A 83 6.79 -8.63 -9.01
CA LEU A 83 7.40 -7.57 -9.80
C LEU A 83 8.21 -8.19 -10.95
N ASP A 84 8.00 -7.67 -12.15
CA ASP A 84 8.78 -7.98 -13.34
C ASP A 84 9.42 -6.68 -13.88
N GLY A 85 10.75 -6.67 -14.01
CA GLY A 85 11.53 -5.51 -14.45
C GLY A 85 12.23 -4.74 -13.32
N GLU A 86 12.87 -3.63 -13.69
CA GLU A 86 13.63 -2.79 -12.76
C GLU A 86 12.72 -1.69 -12.19
N LEU A 87 12.61 -1.66 -10.85
CA LEU A 87 11.81 -0.68 -10.14
C LEU A 87 12.73 0.35 -9.46
N PRO A 88 12.63 1.64 -9.82
CA PRO A 88 13.37 2.69 -9.15
C PRO A 88 12.91 2.84 -7.70
N ALA A 89 13.71 3.53 -6.89
CA ALA A 89 13.42 3.72 -5.47
C ALA A 89 12.16 4.57 -5.25
N LEU A 90 12.09 5.74 -5.89
CA LEU A 90 10.99 6.68 -5.75
C LEU A 90 10.45 7.21 -7.09
N ALA A 91 9.18 7.57 -7.10
CA ALA A 91 8.55 8.35 -8.15
C ALA A 91 7.50 9.32 -7.58
N LEU A 92 7.19 10.39 -8.31
CA LEU A 92 6.16 11.36 -7.97
C LEU A 92 4.77 10.79 -8.30
N LEU A 93 4.05 10.30 -7.29
CA LEU A 93 2.68 9.79 -7.43
C LEU A 93 1.89 9.86 -6.12
N ASP A 94 0.56 9.77 -6.20
CA ASP A 94 -0.29 9.66 -5.02
C ASP A 94 -0.35 8.18 -4.56
N ALA A 95 0.57 7.83 -3.65
CA ALA A 95 0.72 6.48 -3.11
C ALA A 95 -0.57 5.92 -2.48
N ARG A 96 -1.35 6.79 -1.84
CA ARG A 96 -2.60 6.42 -1.17
C ARG A 96 -3.65 6.05 -2.21
N ARG A 97 -3.83 6.87 -3.25
CA ARG A 97 -4.78 6.59 -4.34
C ARG A 97 -4.35 5.38 -5.17
N LEU A 98 -3.06 5.20 -5.41
CA LEU A 98 -2.58 3.99 -6.07
C LEU A 98 -2.89 2.75 -5.24
N THR A 99 -2.61 2.75 -3.94
CA THR A 99 -2.96 1.65 -3.03
C THR A 99 -4.47 1.37 -3.04
N GLN A 100 -5.29 2.42 -3.07
CA GLN A 100 -6.75 2.34 -3.19
C GLN A 100 -7.20 1.62 -4.47
N VAL A 101 -6.54 1.89 -5.60
CA VAL A 101 -6.74 1.20 -6.89
C VAL A 101 -6.33 -0.27 -6.78
N LEU A 102 -5.12 -0.56 -6.28
CA LEU A 102 -4.60 -1.93 -6.18
C LEU A 102 -5.49 -2.82 -5.29
N ALA A 103 -6.03 -2.27 -4.21
CA ALA A 103 -6.98 -2.98 -3.34
C ALA A 103 -8.27 -3.37 -4.09
N ARG A 104 -8.84 -2.45 -4.87
CA ARG A 104 -10.06 -2.70 -5.67
C ARG A 104 -9.82 -3.73 -6.77
N LEU A 105 -8.67 -3.67 -7.44
CA LEU A 105 -8.30 -4.68 -8.43
C LEU A 105 -8.21 -6.06 -7.81
N ARG A 106 -7.51 -6.19 -6.67
CA ARG A 106 -7.41 -7.46 -5.94
C ARG A 106 -8.78 -7.99 -5.50
N ALA A 107 -9.63 -7.13 -4.96
CA ALA A 107 -10.98 -7.51 -4.53
C ALA A 107 -11.82 -8.02 -5.71
N HIS A 108 -11.66 -7.43 -6.89
CA HIS A 108 -12.37 -7.85 -8.10
C HIS A 108 -11.84 -9.18 -8.67
N SER A 109 -10.51 -9.35 -8.72
CA SER A 109 -9.86 -10.49 -9.40
C SER A 109 -9.64 -11.73 -8.52
N GLY A 110 -10.03 -11.70 -7.25
CA GLY A 110 -9.73 -12.79 -6.31
C GLY A 110 -8.29 -12.76 -5.77
N GLY A 111 -7.65 -11.59 -5.75
CA GLY A 111 -6.40 -11.33 -5.03
C GLY A 111 -5.13 -11.38 -5.88
N GLN A 112 -5.19 -11.93 -7.10
CA GLN A 112 -4.04 -11.97 -8.00
C GLN A 112 -3.80 -10.59 -8.61
N LEU A 113 -2.59 -10.07 -8.39
CA LEU A 113 -2.08 -8.81 -8.94
C LEU A 113 -0.62 -9.05 -9.33
N ALA A 114 -0.19 -8.52 -10.47
CA ALA A 114 1.19 -8.46 -10.91
C ALA A 114 1.53 -7.04 -11.36
N VAL A 115 2.80 -6.67 -11.22
CA VAL A 115 3.31 -5.39 -11.68
C VAL A 115 4.49 -5.60 -12.61
N GLN A 116 4.50 -4.85 -13.70
CA GLN A 116 5.66 -4.72 -14.59
C GLN A 116 6.16 -3.29 -14.55
N SER A 117 7.47 -3.10 -14.48
CA SER A 117 8.10 -1.79 -14.44
C SER A 117 9.19 -1.62 -15.49
N TRP A 118 9.23 -0.42 -16.07
CA TRP A 118 10.29 -0.03 -16.99
C TRP A 118 10.63 1.44 -16.79
N ARG A 119 11.92 1.77 -16.81
CA ARG A 119 12.38 3.16 -16.84
C ARG A 119 12.34 3.70 -18.27
N VAL A 120 11.79 4.89 -18.45
CA VAL A 120 11.71 5.57 -19.75
C VAL A 120 12.21 7.00 -19.55
N GLY A 121 13.51 7.23 -19.80
CA GLY A 121 14.14 8.50 -19.50
C GLY A 121 14.12 8.81 -18.00
N ASP A 122 13.44 9.91 -17.65
CA ASP A 122 13.28 10.38 -16.26
C ASP A 122 11.90 10.05 -15.67
N GLU A 123 11.21 9.07 -16.28
CA GLU A 123 9.95 8.54 -15.79
C GLU A 123 10.06 7.04 -15.54
N VAL A 124 9.24 6.55 -14.61
CA VAL A 124 8.91 5.13 -14.50
C VAL A 124 7.54 4.88 -15.13
N ARG A 125 7.45 3.81 -15.92
CA ARG A 125 6.20 3.25 -16.39
C ARG A 125 5.86 2.03 -15.57
N LEU A 126 4.67 2.03 -14.98
CA LEU A 126 4.16 0.93 -14.18
C LEU A 126 2.91 0.38 -14.84
N ARG A 127 2.92 -0.92 -15.13
CA ARG A 127 1.74 -1.65 -15.60
C ARG A 127 1.30 -2.61 -14.51
N PHE A 128 0.05 -2.49 -14.12
CA PHE A 128 -0.59 -3.40 -13.17
C PHE A 128 -1.59 -4.26 -13.92
N ALA A 129 -1.61 -5.55 -13.60
CA ALA A 129 -2.57 -6.50 -14.14
C ALA A 129 -3.09 -7.41 -13.02
N ALA A 130 -4.38 -7.72 -13.06
CA ALA A 130 -5.07 -8.54 -12.08
C ALA A 130 -6.04 -9.48 -12.79
N GLY A 131 -6.20 -10.70 -12.27
CA GLY A 131 -7.10 -11.71 -12.85
C GLY A 131 -6.59 -12.29 -14.18
N THR A 132 -7.46 -13.07 -14.83
CA THR A 132 -7.15 -13.72 -16.11
C THR A 132 -7.99 -13.07 -17.22
N PRO A 133 -7.37 -12.57 -18.30
CA PRO A 133 -8.13 -11.98 -19.39
C PRO A 133 -8.96 -13.03 -20.13
N ASP A 134 -10.19 -12.65 -20.47
CA ASP A 134 -11.07 -13.39 -21.38
C ASP A 134 -11.50 -12.48 -22.53
N GLY A 135 -10.91 -12.69 -23.71
CA GLY A 135 -11.21 -11.95 -24.93
C GLY A 135 -10.45 -10.62 -25.11
N PRO A 136 -11.01 -9.66 -25.89
CA PRO A 136 -10.36 -8.39 -26.16
C PRO A 136 -10.43 -7.44 -24.96
N TRP A 137 -9.44 -6.56 -24.86
CA TRP A 137 -9.42 -5.50 -23.84
C TRP A 137 -10.28 -4.32 -24.25
N CYS A 138 -11.16 -3.91 -23.35
CA CYS A 138 -12.03 -2.74 -23.49
C CYS A 138 -11.77 -1.74 -22.37
N ASP A 139 -11.97 -0.45 -22.65
CA ASP A 139 -11.79 0.58 -21.63
C ASP A 139 -12.95 0.58 -20.64
N VAL A 140 -12.64 0.74 -19.36
CA VAL A 140 -13.65 0.95 -18.32
C VAL A 140 -14.10 2.40 -18.35
N THR A 141 -15.34 2.62 -18.76
CA THR A 141 -16.02 3.93 -18.86
C THR A 141 -16.20 4.60 -17.50
N ALA A 142 -16.45 3.81 -16.46
CA ALA A 142 -16.68 4.28 -15.10
C ALA A 142 -17.87 5.23 -15.02
N SER A 143 -19.03 4.82 -15.56
CA SER A 143 -20.26 5.60 -15.47
C SER A 143 -21.37 4.80 -14.82
N LEU A 144 -22.15 5.45 -13.96
CA LEU A 144 -23.41 4.94 -13.41
C LEU A 144 -24.48 4.75 -14.49
N ASP A 145 -24.21 5.20 -15.72
CA ASP A 145 -25.04 4.96 -16.89
C ASP A 145 -24.84 3.57 -17.50
N ASP A 146 -23.79 2.85 -17.10
CA ASP A 146 -23.46 1.53 -17.62
C ASP A 146 -24.50 0.48 -17.18
N GLN A 147 -24.71 -0.54 -18.03
CA GLN A 147 -25.69 -1.61 -17.77
C GLN A 147 -25.34 -2.44 -16.53
N ARG A 148 -24.04 -2.50 -16.17
CA ARG A 148 -23.53 -3.22 -15.01
C ARG A 148 -22.74 -2.27 -14.13
N ILE A 149 -23.26 -2.01 -12.93
CA ILE A 149 -22.61 -1.15 -11.95
C ILE A 149 -21.63 -2.01 -11.13
N LEU A 150 -20.34 -1.73 -11.26
CA LEU A 150 -19.27 -2.37 -10.51
C LEU A 150 -18.50 -1.29 -9.75
N PRO A 151 -19.02 -0.82 -8.59
CA PRO A 151 -18.52 0.40 -7.95
C PRO A 151 -17.02 0.38 -7.68
N GLY A 152 -16.47 -0.73 -7.16
CA GLY A 152 -15.03 -0.85 -6.94
C GLY A 152 -14.18 -0.70 -8.21
N VAL A 153 -14.64 -1.28 -9.33
CA VAL A 153 -13.95 -1.15 -10.64
C VAL A 153 -14.11 0.27 -11.19
N MET A 154 -15.27 0.87 -11.02
CA MET A 154 -15.55 2.24 -11.46
C MET A 154 -14.72 3.26 -10.68
N VAL A 155 -14.63 3.14 -9.34
CA VAL A 155 -13.73 3.95 -8.51
C VAL A 155 -12.28 3.79 -8.98
N ALA A 156 -11.83 2.56 -9.19
CA ALA A 156 -10.48 2.29 -9.69
C ALA A 156 -10.23 3.00 -11.04
N ALA A 157 -11.19 2.96 -11.96
CA ALA A 157 -11.08 3.64 -13.24
C ALA A 157 -11.05 5.17 -13.12
N HIS A 158 -11.83 5.79 -12.23
CA HIS A 158 -11.75 7.23 -11.97
C HIS A 158 -10.38 7.64 -11.42
N LEU A 159 -9.86 6.88 -10.45
CA LEU A 159 -8.55 7.15 -9.85
C LEU A 159 -7.41 6.96 -10.86
N VAL A 160 -7.43 5.88 -11.63
CA VAL A 160 -6.45 5.62 -12.70
C VAL A 160 -6.50 6.74 -13.74
N ARG A 161 -7.69 7.19 -14.14
CA ARG A 161 -7.85 8.32 -15.07
C ARG A 161 -7.27 9.61 -14.51
N ALA A 162 -7.49 9.91 -13.23
CA ALA A 162 -6.89 11.08 -12.60
C ALA A 162 -5.35 11.00 -12.55
N MET A 163 -4.79 9.80 -12.38
CA MET A 163 -3.35 9.55 -12.46
C MET A 163 -2.81 9.54 -13.90
N GLY A 164 -3.60 9.93 -14.90
CA GLY A 164 -3.20 9.98 -16.31
C GLY A 164 -3.17 8.62 -17.02
N GLY A 165 -3.64 7.57 -16.36
CA GLY A 165 -3.73 6.22 -16.92
C GLY A 165 -5.09 5.89 -17.53
N ARG A 166 -5.27 4.63 -17.90
CA ARG A 166 -6.54 4.08 -18.39
C ARG A 166 -6.74 2.66 -17.87
N LEU A 167 -7.86 2.43 -17.17
CA LEU A 167 -8.25 1.09 -16.73
C LEU A 167 -8.96 0.36 -17.87
N GLN A 168 -8.55 -0.88 -18.10
CA GLN A 168 -9.12 -1.76 -19.12
C GLN A 168 -9.56 -3.07 -18.47
N CYS A 169 -10.60 -3.68 -19.04
CA CYS A 169 -11.11 -4.99 -18.62
C CYS A 169 -11.18 -5.97 -19.80
N SER A 170 -11.12 -7.26 -19.48
CA SER A 170 -11.29 -8.41 -20.39
C SER A 170 -11.77 -9.59 -19.55
N GLY A 171 -13.08 -9.86 -19.55
CA GLY A 171 -13.68 -10.76 -18.55
C GLY A 171 -13.45 -10.25 -17.13
N ASP A 172 -12.88 -11.10 -16.28
CA ASP A 172 -12.44 -10.75 -14.90
C ASP A 172 -11.01 -10.16 -14.85
N GLY A 173 -10.32 -10.12 -16.00
CA GLY A 173 -9.01 -9.51 -16.15
C GLY A 173 -9.12 -7.98 -16.11
N LEU A 174 -8.32 -7.34 -15.25
CA LEU A 174 -8.16 -5.89 -15.18
C LEU A 174 -6.71 -5.51 -15.44
N ARG A 175 -6.47 -4.42 -16.16
CA ARG A 175 -5.14 -3.84 -16.29
C ARG A 175 -5.18 -2.33 -16.42
N PHE A 176 -4.10 -1.69 -16.00
CA PHE A 176 -3.86 -0.29 -16.33
C PHE A 176 -2.37 0.01 -16.39
N GLU A 177 -2.05 1.12 -17.02
CA GLU A 177 -0.69 1.67 -17.08
C GLU A 177 -0.73 3.12 -16.55
N ILE A 178 0.27 3.48 -15.75
CA ILE A 178 0.56 4.86 -15.35
C ILE A 178 2.02 5.19 -15.63
N ARG A 179 2.30 6.48 -15.75
CA ARG A 179 3.65 7.03 -15.82
C ARG A 179 3.82 8.02 -14.68
N ALA A 180 4.98 7.99 -14.04
CA ALA A 180 5.32 8.90 -12.97
C ALA A 180 6.76 9.39 -13.17
N PRO A 181 7.03 10.70 -13.03
CA PRO A 181 8.39 11.20 -12.97
C PRO A 181 9.16 10.54 -11.82
N LEU A 182 10.45 10.31 -12.00
CA LEU A 182 11.32 9.87 -10.91
C LEU A 182 11.40 10.96 -9.84
N ALA A 183 11.61 10.55 -8.59
CA ALA A 183 11.78 11.46 -7.47
C ALA A 183 13.09 11.16 -6.75
N ASP A 184 13.60 12.18 -6.07
CA ASP A 184 14.76 12.07 -5.19
C ASP A 184 14.30 11.84 -3.74
N GLU A 185 15.09 11.12 -2.95
CA GLU A 185 14.75 10.86 -1.55
C GLU A 185 14.74 12.17 -0.74
N ARG A 186 15.55 13.17 -1.11
CA ARG A 186 15.61 14.46 -0.40
C ARG A 186 14.28 15.22 -0.34
N ASP A 187 13.37 14.91 -1.28
CA ASP A 187 12.06 15.53 -1.37
C ASP A 187 10.98 14.68 -0.69
N ALA A 188 11.32 13.45 -0.28
CA ALA A 188 10.41 12.53 0.36
C ALA A 188 10.20 12.92 1.82
N MET A 189 8.97 12.78 2.29
CA MET A 189 8.65 12.92 3.70
C MET A 189 8.30 11.54 4.28
N PRO A 190 8.72 11.25 5.52
CA PRO A 190 8.23 10.06 6.21
C PRO A 190 6.70 10.10 6.33
N PRO A 191 6.04 8.93 6.42
CA PRO A 191 4.60 8.89 6.62
C PRO A 191 4.24 9.54 7.96
N THR A 192 3.08 10.18 8.03
CA THR A 192 2.55 10.65 9.31
C THR A 192 2.32 9.44 10.22
N PRO A 193 2.89 9.41 11.43
CA PRO A 193 2.72 8.28 12.34
C PRO A 193 1.23 8.17 12.71
N HIS A 194 0.63 7.03 12.35
CA HIS A 194 -0.71 6.65 12.78
C HIS A 194 -0.66 5.20 13.25
N PHE A 195 -0.33 5.01 14.53
CA PHE A 195 -0.19 3.70 15.13
C PHE A 195 -0.40 3.77 16.65
N ASP A 196 -0.94 2.70 17.23
CA ASP A 196 -1.01 2.50 18.67
C ASP A 196 0.36 2.06 19.17
N TRP A 197 1.05 2.92 19.92
CA TRP A 197 2.38 2.60 20.45
C TRP A 197 2.34 1.31 21.26
N PRO A 198 3.23 0.33 20.98
CA PRO A 198 3.27 -0.89 21.74
C PRO A 198 3.85 -0.60 23.12
N GLU A 199 3.65 -1.50 24.08
CA GLU A 199 4.37 -1.41 25.35
C GLU A 199 5.89 -1.33 25.08
N PRO A 200 6.58 -0.34 25.68
CA PRO A 200 8.02 -0.18 25.53
C PRO A 200 8.78 -1.43 25.95
N PHE A 201 9.87 -1.72 25.24
CA PHE A 201 10.63 -2.96 25.42
C PHE A 201 12.13 -2.79 25.13
N GLY A 202 12.56 -1.58 24.78
CA GLY A 202 13.90 -1.23 24.38
C GLY A 202 14.84 -0.89 25.54
N ALA A 203 14.33 -0.72 26.76
CA ALA A 203 15.09 -0.22 27.90
C ALA A 203 16.46 -0.89 28.07
N GLY A 204 17.52 -0.07 28.12
CA GLY A 204 18.91 -0.49 28.29
C GLY A 204 19.57 -1.07 27.03
N ARG A 205 18.89 -1.06 25.87
CA ARG A 205 19.47 -1.49 24.58
C ARG A 205 19.74 -0.27 23.71
N ALA A 206 20.98 -0.17 23.25
CA ALA A 206 21.39 0.85 22.31
C ALA A 206 21.17 0.41 20.86
N ILE A 207 20.63 1.29 20.03
CA ILE A 207 20.45 1.10 18.58
C ILE A 207 21.29 2.15 17.87
N LEU A 208 22.23 1.70 17.04
CA LEU A 208 22.96 2.59 16.15
C LEU A 208 22.11 2.88 14.90
N LEU A 209 21.71 4.13 14.72
CA LEU A 209 20.90 4.58 13.60
C LEU A 209 21.78 5.28 12.54
N LEU A 210 21.98 4.60 11.41
CA LEU A 210 22.71 5.09 10.24
C LEU A 210 21.73 5.42 9.10
N GLU A 211 21.01 6.53 9.27
CA GLU A 211 20.07 7.06 8.28
C GLU A 211 20.56 8.44 7.81
N PRO A 212 21.04 8.59 6.56
CA PRO A 212 21.54 9.86 6.04
C PRO A 212 20.43 10.86 5.70
N HIS A 213 19.19 10.40 5.50
CA HIS A 213 18.08 11.29 5.18
C HIS A 213 17.42 11.84 6.46
N GLN A 214 17.73 13.10 6.81
CA GLN A 214 17.35 13.70 8.09
C GLN A 214 15.86 13.54 8.47
N PRO A 215 14.88 13.81 7.59
CA PRO A 215 13.46 13.59 7.94
C PRO A 215 13.15 12.13 8.31
N MET A 216 13.80 11.16 7.66
CA MET A 216 13.63 9.75 8.00
C MET A 216 14.37 9.40 9.30
N GLN A 217 15.55 9.97 9.53
CA GLN A 217 16.29 9.80 10.78
C GLN A 217 15.45 10.27 11.97
N ASP A 218 14.91 11.49 11.92
CA ASP A 218 14.07 12.06 12.98
C ASP A 218 12.85 11.17 13.26
N TYR A 219 12.19 10.70 12.20
CA TYR A 219 11.04 9.80 12.28
C TYR A 219 11.39 8.45 12.93
N LEU A 220 12.52 7.84 12.55
CA LEU A 220 12.97 6.57 13.12
C LEU A 220 13.38 6.74 14.59
N SER A 221 14.06 7.84 14.93
CA SER A 221 14.43 8.16 16.31
C SER A 221 13.20 8.27 17.20
N GLU A 222 12.16 9.00 16.77
CA GLU A 222 10.91 9.12 17.53
C GLU A 222 10.26 7.74 17.80
N ILE A 223 10.26 6.85 16.82
CA ILE A 223 9.71 5.49 16.96
C ILE A 223 10.53 4.65 17.95
N LEU A 224 11.85 4.72 17.86
CA LEU A 224 12.76 3.96 18.70
C LEU A 224 12.73 4.45 20.15
N GLU A 225 12.78 5.77 20.36
CA GLU A 225 12.68 6.40 21.68
C GLU A 225 11.33 6.12 22.34
N SER A 226 10.23 6.14 21.57
CA SER A 226 8.90 5.76 22.07
C SER A 226 8.82 4.30 22.53
N ALA A 227 9.71 3.44 22.04
CA ALA A 227 9.86 2.07 22.49
C ALA A 227 10.94 1.88 23.59
N GLU A 228 11.47 2.99 24.14
CA GLU A 228 12.51 3.07 25.18
C GLU A 228 13.91 2.56 24.75
N PHE A 229 14.24 2.60 23.46
CA PHE A 229 15.62 2.34 23.03
C PHE A 229 16.52 3.55 23.26
N ASP A 230 17.79 3.29 23.60
CA ASP A 230 18.83 4.32 23.58
C ASP A 230 19.30 4.50 22.11
N VAL A 231 18.92 5.58 21.44
CA VAL A 231 19.32 5.82 20.04
C VAL A 231 20.69 6.51 20.00
N GLN A 232 21.63 5.92 19.28
CA GLN A 232 22.96 6.50 19.03
C GLN A 232 23.18 6.71 17.53
N TYR A 233 24.00 7.70 17.18
CA TYR A 233 24.30 8.07 15.79
C TYR A 233 25.77 7.82 15.43
N GLU A 234 26.64 7.76 16.45
CA GLU A 234 28.07 7.51 16.29
C GLU A 234 28.42 6.06 16.70
N PRO A 235 29.22 5.32 15.91
CA PRO A 235 29.66 3.96 16.22
C PRO A 235 30.45 3.83 17.54
N GLU A 236 31.16 4.89 17.94
CA GLU A 236 32.16 4.86 19.02
C GLU A 236 31.55 5.09 20.42
N ASP A 237 30.30 5.54 20.51
CA ASP A 237 29.67 5.94 21.79
C ASP A 237 29.48 4.76 22.74
N ARG A 238 28.95 3.65 22.23
CA ARG A 238 28.63 2.43 22.96
C ARG A 238 28.47 1.27 21.98
N GLU A 239 28.77 0.06 22.41
CA GLU A 239 28.49 -1.15 21.64
C GLU A 239 26.97 -1.30 21.43
N PRO A 240 26.46 -1.21 20.18
CA PRO A 240 25.02 -1.26 19.93
C PRO A 240 24.52 -2.70 19.98
N ALA A 241 23.30 -2.89 20.48
CA ALA A 241 22.62 -4.17 20.45
C ALA A 241 22.20 -4.57 19.01
N LEU A 242 21.97 -3.57 18.15
CA LEU A 242 21.63 -3.73 16.74
C LEU A 242 21.95 -2.42 15.98
N ILE A 243 22.33 -2.55 14.71
CA ILE A 243 22.52 -1.45 13.78
C ILE A 243 21.31 -1.37 12.84
N LEU A 244 20.71 -0.19 12.72
CA LEU A 244 19.66 0.14 11.75
C LEU A 244 20.26 1.07 10.70
N CYS A 245 20.42 0.61 9.46
CA CYS A 245 21.07 1.40 8.40
C CYS A 245 20.21 1.55 7.14
N ALA A 246 20.41 2.62 6.38
CA ALA A 246 19.67 2.88 5.14
C ALA A 246 20.20 2.12 3.91
N ASP A 247 21.49 1.77 3.91
CA ASP A 247 22.18 1.14 2.79
C ASP A 247 23.36 0.26 3.24
N GLU A 248 24.11 -0.28 2.28
CA GLU A 248 25.23 -1.20 2.49
C GLU A 248 26.53 -0.51 2.92
N SER A 249 26.57 0.82 3.04
CA SER A 249 27.78 1.57 3.49
C SER A 249 28.16 1.28 4.94
N VAL A 250 27.25 0.68 5.73
CA VAL A 250 27.56 0.15 7.07
C VAL A 250 28.79 -0.78 7.07
N TRP A 251 29.03 -1.50 5.97
CA TRP A 251 30.14 -2.42 5.84
C TRP A 251 31.49 -1.73 5.59
N ASP A 252 31.49 -0.44 5.26
CA ASP A 252 32.70 0.38 5.21
C ASP A 252 33.17 0.79 6.63
N ILE A 253 32.24 0.76 7.59
CA ILE A 253 32.47 1.10 9.00
C ILE A 253 32.77 -0.16 9.81
N TRP A 254 32.00 -1.23 9.59
CA TRP A 254 32.12 -2.50 10.33
C TRP A 254 32.42 -3.70 9.41
N PRO A 255 33.47 -4.48 9.69
CA PRO A 255 33.64 -5.78 9.04
C PRO A 255 32.43 -6.69 9.33
N ARG A 256 31.90 -7.35 8.30
CA ARG A 256 30.69 -8.20 8.39
C ARG A 256 30.77 -9.25 9.50
N GLU A 257 31.95 -9.83 9.70
CA GLU A 257 32.18 -10.90 10.68
C GLU A 257 32.19 -10.39 12.13
N ALA A 258 32.39 -9.09 12.33
CA ALA A 258 32.51 -8.45 13.64
C ALA A 258 31.36 -7.48 13.94
N ALA A 259 30.47 -7.25 12.98
CA ALA A 259 29.34 -6.35 13.15
C ALA A 259 28.30 -6.95 14.10
N PRO A 260 27.70 -6.12 14.98
CA PRO A 260 26.42 -6.44 15.61
C PRO A 260 25.34 -6.78 14.56
N PRO A 261 24.20 -7.37 14.97
CA PRO A 261 23.07 -7.60 14.07
C PRO A 261 22.70 -6.33 13.28
N VAL A 262 22.59 -6.43 11.94
CA VAL A 262 22.27 -5.28 11.08
C VAL A 262 20.91 -5.45 10.42
N LEU A 263 20.00 -4.51 10.69
CA LEU A 263 18.71 -4.37 10.01
C LEU A 263 18.84 -3.29 8.93
N LEU A 264 18.49 -3.64 7.70
CA LEU A 264 18.50 -2.71 6.57
C LEU A 264 17.13 -2.07 6.37
N HIS A 265 17.04 -0.75 6.44
CA HIS A 265 15.89 0.05 6.05
C HIS A 265 16.08 0.59 4.62
N ALA A 266 15.88 -0.27 3.64
CA ALA A 266 16.37 -0.09 2.28
C ALA A 266 15.46 0.76 1.38
N LEU A 267 16.07 1.58 0.53
CA LEU A 267 15.41 2.16 -0.65
C LEU A 267 15.26 1.15 -1.80
N LEU A 268 16.30 0.33 -1.99
CA LEU A 268 16.44 -0.62 -3.08
C LEU A 268 16.80 -2.00 -2.51
N PRO A 269 16.51 -3.10 -3.23
CA PRO A 269 16.96 -4.42 -2.82
C PRO A 269 18.50 -4.44 -2.67
N PRO A 270 19.04 -4.95 -1.55
CA PRO A 270 20.48 -5.06 -1.38
C PRO A 270 21.06 -6.12 -2.32
N ALA A 271 22.33 -5.97 -2.68
CA ALA A 271 23.08 -6.95 -3.46
C ALA A 271 23.28 -8.26 -2.68
N ARG A 272 23.42 -8.16 -1.35
CA ARG A 272 23.63 -9.29 -0.43
C ARG A 272 22.60 -9.28 0.70
N PRO A 273 21.35 -9.71 0.44
CA PRO A 273 20.29 -9.70 1.46
C PRO A 273 20.62 -10.56 2.68
N ASP A 274 21.39 -11.64 2.51
CA ASP A 274 21.77 -12.56 3.58
C ASP A 274 22.78 -11.97 4.59
N ASP A 275 23.40 -10.83 4.27
CA ASP A 275 24.29 -10.12 5.20
C ASP A 275 23.50 -9.37 6.29
N PHE A 276 22.18 -9.22 6.12
CA PHE A 276 21.31 -8.48 7.03
C PHE A 276 20.41 -9.44 7.80
N VAL A 277 20.17 -9.15 9.09
CA VAL A 277 19.23 -9.96 9.88
C VAL A 277 17.79 -9.78 9.41
N GLU A 278 17.48 -8.62 8.84
CA GLU A 278 16.19 -8.31 8.22
C GLU A 278 16.32 -7.13 7.26
N VAL A 279 15.57 -7.17 6.16
CA VAL A 279 15.47 -6.08 5.18
C VAL A 279 14.04 -5.55 5.17
N LEU A 280 13.87 -4.27 5.47
CA LEU A 280 12.60 -3.55 5.44
C LEU A 280 12.69 -2.41 4.43
N TYR A 281 11.72 -2.28 3.53
CA TYR A 281 11.72 -1.19 2.57
C TYR A 281 11.16 0.11 3.15
N LYS A 282 11.76 1.25 2.80
CA LYS A 282 11.26 2.58 3.18
C LYS A 282 9.91 2.87 2.50
N PRO A 283 8.94 3.53 3.18
CA PRO A 283 8.88 3.65 4.63
C PRO A 283 8.34 2.34 5.21
N ALA A 284 8.98 1.85 6.27
CA ALA A 284 8.50 0.67 6.98
C ALA A 284 7.44 1.13 7.99
N PRO A 285 6.27 0.48 8.08
CA PRO A 285 5.31 0.79 9.14
C PRO A 285 5.97 0.63 10.52
N PRO A 286 5.71 1.52 11.50
CA PRO A 286 6.30 1.43 12.84
C PRO A 286 6.09 0.05 13.48
N ALA A 287 4.88 -0.50 13.35
CA ALA A 287 4.55 -1.84 13.84
C ALA A 287 5.46 -2.93 13.25
N LEU A 288 5.80 -2.84 11.97
CA LEU A 288 6.66 -3.80 11.29
C LEU A 288 8.12 -3.65 11.76
N LEU A 289 8.60 -2.40 11.87
CA LEU A 289 9.94 -2.09 12.37
C LEU A 289 10.12 -2.58 13.81
N LEU A 290 9.23 -2.19 14.72
CA LEU A 290 9.29 -2.60 16.13
C LEU A 290 9.14 -4.11 16.30
N SER A 291 8.29 -4.75 15.50
CA SER A 291 8.18 -6.22 15.49
C SER A 291 9.47 -6.90 15.03
N ALA A 292 10.16 -6.36 14.02
CA ALA A 292 11.46 -6.85 13.57
C ALA A 292 12.50 -6.72 14.69
N LEU A 293 12.63 -5.53 15.28
CA LEU A 293 13.54 -5.27 16.39
C LEU A 293 13.31 -6.23 17.57
N ARG A 294 12.04 -6.40 17.98
CA ARG A 294 11.66 -7.30 19.08
C ARG A 294 12.09 -8.75 18.82
N ARG A 295 11.87 -9.25 17.59
CA ARG A 295 12.29 -10.61 17.18
C ARG A 295 13.80 -10.76 17.19
N ARG A 296 14.54 -9.80 16.62
CA ARG A 296 16.00 -9.90 16.44
C ARG A 296 16.79 -9.72 17.73
N LEU A 297 16.27 -8.91 18.65
CA LEU A 297 16.84 -8.72 19.97
C LEU A 297 16.40 -9.81 20.98
N GLN A 298 15.65 -10.82 20.53
CA GLN A 298 15.18 -11.98 21.33
C GLN A 298 14.47 -11.59 22.64
N ILE A 299 13.68 -10.53 22.61
CA ILE A 299 13.03 -9.97 23.79
C ILE A 299 11.76 -10.78 24.08
N ARG A 300 11.76 -11.55 25.18
CA ARG A 300 10.59 -12.33 25.64
C ARG A 300 9.63 -11.46 26.46
N LEU A 301 8.34 -11.75 26.33
CA LEU A 301 7.25 -11.26 27.20
C LEU A 301 7.39 -11.83 28.61
#